data_AF-A0A6B1FFB4-F1
#
_entry.id   AF-A0A6B1FFB4-F1
#
_cell.length_a   1.000
_cell.length_b   1.000
_cell.length_c   1.000
_cell.angle_alpha   90.00
_cell.angle_beta   90.00
_cell.angle_gamma   90.00
#
_symmetry.space_group_name_H-M   'P 1'
#
loop_
_entity.id
_entity.type
_entity.pdbx_description
1 polymer ?
#
loop_
_entity_poly.entity_id
_entity_poly.type
_entity_poly.pdbx_seq_one_letter_code
_entity_poly.pdbx_strand_id
1 'polypeptide(L)'
;MTIALLPGSKPAKLCVGVPFMLATAEQLHRQRPDCRFLLPLAPTVRRRDLLCFAGPHNPLAATFGAGAVRLEAPSSPHGHWSLCTATGVRIAVLAHHPAHDELRCCAMALTTVGANTAELGALAVPMLVLLPTQHPHVMRAWDGPLGLLSRVPLLGRFITMVALSVVLRRSAGLAWPNLQAGRMVVPERIGAVTPTQIAQEVLALLRQPARLEAMATALRHLRGPGGATAALSAMVMEVLRLQFHCRRGKPLPPVAERP
;
A
#
# COMPACT_ATOMS: atom_id res chain seq x y z
N MET A 1 -8.94 2.68 18.81
CA MET A 1 -8.82 1.78 17.63
C MET A 1 -7.70 2.28 16.72
N THR A 2 -6.90 1.43 16.08
CA THR A 2 -5.73 1.88 15.28
C THR A 2 -5.92 1.63 13.78
N ILE A 3 -5.59 2.63 12.95
CA ILE A 3 -5.65 2.58 11.49
C ILE A 3 -4.24 2.80 10.92
N ALA A 4 -3.78 1.89 10.06
CA ALA A 4 -2.50 2.05 9.37
C ALA A 4 -2.64 2.93 8.11
N LEU A 5 -1.68 3.80 7.86
CA LEU A 5 -1.60 4.66 6.68
C LEU A 5 -0.36 4.27 5.86
N LEU A 6 -0.56 3.65 4.70
CA LEU A 6 0.52 3.13 3.86
C LEU A 6 0.55 3.85 2.49
N PRO A 7 1.11 5.06 2.41
CA PRO A 7 1.11 5.88 1.19
C PRO A 7 2.00 5.31 0.07
N GLY A 8 2.87 4.34 0.38
CA GLY A 8 3.80 3.73 -0.57
C GLY A 8 5.24 4.20 -0.34
N SER A 9 6.14 3.83 -1.26
CA SER A 9 7.58 4.09 -1.13
C SER A 9 8.14 5.06 -2.18
N LYS A 10 7.39 5.29 -3.26
CA LYS A 10 7.84 6.09 -4.41
C LYS A 10 7.52 7.56 -4.22
N PRO A 11 8.41 8.50 -4.61
CA PRO A 11 8.19 9.93 -4.45
C PRO A 11 6.84 10.42 -5.00
N ALA A 12 6.44 9.98 -6.19
CA ALA A 12 5.15 10.37 -6.77
C ALA A 12 3.94 9.81 -6.00
N LYS A 13 4.05 8.59 -5.44
CA LYS A 13 3.00 8.02 -4.57
C LYS A 13 2.93 8.76 -3.25
N LEU A 14 4.09 9.10 -2.66
CA LEU A 14 4.17 9.87 -1.42
C LEU A 14 3.63 11.29 -1.59
N CYS A 15 3.91 11.94 -2.73
CA CYS A 15 3.45 13.29 -3.06
C CYS A 15 1.92 13.42 -3.02
N VAL A 16 1.16 12.39 -3.40
CA VAL A 16 -0.31 12.40 -3.24
C VAL A 16 -0.74 11.71 -1.96
N GLY A 17 -0.20 10.52 -1.70
CA GLY A 17 -0.65 9.63 -0.65
C GLY A 17 -0.46 10.20 0.75
N VAL A 18 0.68 10.85 1.02
CA VAL A 18 0.95 11.44 2.35
C VAL A 18 -0.06 12.54 2.68
N PRO A 19 -0.19 13.64 1.93
CA PRO A 19 -1.14 14.69 2.29
C PRO A 19 -2.59 14.20 2.27
N PHE A 20 -2.96 13.32 1.33
CA PHE A 20 -4.30 12.75 1.28
C PHE A 20 -4.64 11.94 2.54
N MET A 21 -3.74 11.03 2.96
CA MET A 21 -3.95 10.19 4.14
C MET A 21 -3.91 11.00 5.44
N LEU A 22 -3.09 12.05 5.53
CA LEU A 22 -3.10 12.96 6.67
C LEU A 22 -4.42 13.72 6.78
N ALA A 23 -4.88 14.34 5.69
CA ALA A 23 -6.19 14.98 5.66
C ALA A 23 -7.31 13.98 6.02
N THR A 24 -7.22 12.74 5.54
CA THR A 24 -8.19 11.69 5.89
C THR A 24 -8.15 11.35 7.39
N ALA A 25 -6.96 11.25 7.98
CA ALA A 25 -6.79 11.04 9.42
C ALA A 25 -7.39 12.18 10.25
N GLU A 26 -7.24 13.43 9.81
CA GLU A 26 -7.89 14.58 10.46
C GLU A 26 -9.41 14.51 10.41
N GLN A 27 -9.98 14.16 9.26
CA GLN A 27 -11.43 13.97 9.10
C GLN A 27 -11.95 12.82 9.99
N LEU A 28 -11.19 11.73 10.08
CA LEU A 28 -11.51 10.59 10.94
C LEU A 28 -11.44 10.94 12.42
N HIS A 29 -10.37 11.60 12.86
CA HIS A 29 -10.19 11.98 14.25
C HIS A 29 -11.26 12.97 14.73
N ARG A 30 -11.68 13.91 13.86
CA ARG A 30 -12.76 14.86 14.20
C ARG A 30 -14.09 14.17 14.50
N GLN A 31 -14.41 13.11 13.77
CA GLN A 31 -15.65 12.34 13.96
C GLN A 31 -15.50 11.23 15.01
N ARG A 32 -14.27 10.78 15.24
CA ARG A 32 -13.96 9.66 16.12
C ARG A 32 -12.60 9.88 16.81
N PRO A 33 -12.58 10.61 17.94
CA PRO A 33 -11.33 11.00 18.62
C PRO A 33 -10.50 9.83 19.18
N ASP A 34 -11.11 8.66 19.40
CA ASP A 34 -10.42 7.43 19.85
C ASP A 34 -9.64 6.70 18.72
N CYS A 35 -9.73 7.19 17.48
CA CYS A 35 -8.91 6.72 16.37
C CYS A 35 -7.46 7.14 16.56
N ARG A 36 -6.57 6.14 16.56
CA ARG A 36 -5.12 6.29 16.52
C ARG A 36 -4.62 5.91 15.14
N PHE A 37 -3.50 6.50 14.73
CA PHE A 37 -2.94 6.27 13.41
C PHE A 37 -1.47 5.85 13.51
N LEU A 38 -1.07 4.94 12.64
CA LEU A 38 0.34 4.61 12.44
C LEU A 38 0.69 4.70 10.95
N LEU A 39 1.94 5.09 10.67
CA LEU A 39 2.49 5.22 9.32
C LEU A 39 3.84 4.47 9.31
N PRO A 40 3.89 3.25 8.76
CA PRO A 40 5.15 2.55 8.58
C PRO A 40 5.90 3.13 7.38
N LEU A 41 7.18 3.40 7.57
CA LEU A 41 8.05 3.89 6.50
C LEU A 41 8.57 2.71 5.67
N ALA A 42 8.52 2.87 4.36
CA ALA A 42 9.24 1.97 3.47
C ALA A 42 10.76 2.08 3.68
N PRO A 43 11.54 1.02 3.44
CA PRO A 43 13.01 1.03 3.64
C PRO A 43 13.74 2.14 2.87
N THR A 44 13.16 2.60 1.76
CA THR A 44 13.72 3.63 0.88
C THR A 44 13.35 5.05 1.29
N VAL A 45 12.51 5.24 2.30
CA VAL A 45 11.97 6.54 2.71
C VAL A 45 12.51 6.90 4.10
N ARG A 46 13.23 8.02 4.20
CA ARG A 46 13.76 8.47 5.50
C ARG A 46 12.73 9.34 6.21
N ARG A 47 12.72 9.31 7.54
CA ARG A 47 11.86 10.16 8.39
C ARG A 47 11.91 11.64 8.00
N ARG A 48 13.11 12.15 7.70
CA ARG A 48 13.31 13.55 7.28
C ARG A 48 12.60 13.90 5.97
N ASP A 49 12.50 12.94 5.05
CA ASP A 49 11.88 13.15 3.74
C ASP A 49 10.36 13.21 3.85
N LEU A 50 9.79 12.65 4.93
CA LEU A 50 8.35 12.68 5.20
C LEU A 50 7.81 14.11 5.30
N LEU A 51 8.58 15.04 5.90
CA LEU A 51 8.20 16.45 5.99
C LEU A 51 8.13 17.14 4.63
N CYS A 52 8.92 16.71 3.65
CA CYS A 52 8.85 17.23 2.29
C CYS A 52 7.51 16.87 1.62
N PHE A 53 6.96 15.69 1.92
CA PHE A 53 5.67 15.24 1.38
C PHE A 53 4.47 15.68 2.23
N ALA A 54 4.65 15.81 3.54
CA ALA A 54 3.58 16.15 4.48
C ALA A 54 3.38 17.68 4.61
N GLY A 55 4.43 18.47 4.39
CA GLY A 55 4.44 19.91 4.62
C GLY A 55 4.08 20.76 3.39
N PRO A 56 4.17 22.11 3.53
CA PRO A 56 3.77 23.07 2.50
C PRO A 56 4.65 23.03 1.24
N HIS A 57 5.80 22.38 1.29
CA HIS A 57 6.65 22.16 0.11
C HIS A 57 6.02 21.22 -0.92
N ASN A 58 5.03 20.43 -0.50
CA ASN A 58 4.27 19.60 -1.42
C ASN A 58 3.11 20.41 -2.02
N PRO A 59 3.10 20.67 -3.34
CA PRO A 59 2.05 21.46 -3.97
C PRO A 59 0.66 20.83 -3.84
N LEU A 60 0.57 19.52 -3.63
CA LEU A 60 -0.68 18.79 -3.47
C LEU A 60 -1.19 18.80 -2.02
N ALA A 61 -0.40 19.24 -1.05
CA ALA A 61 -0.86 19.40 0.32
C ALA A 61 -2.02 20.42 0.41
N ALA A 62 -1.89 21.55 -0.28
CA ALA A 62 -2.94 22.57 -0.36
C ALA A 62 -4.22 22.04 -1.00
N THR A 63 -4.12 21.18 -2.03
CA THR A 63 -5.28 20.58 -2.71
C THR A 63 -6.14 19.74 -1.78
N PHE A 64 -5.53 19.06 -0.81
CA PHE A 64 -6.25 18.21 0.15
C PHE A 64 -6.54 18.93 1.48
N GLY A 65 -6.21 20.22 1.59
CA GLY A 65 -6.31 20.96 2.84
C GLY A 65 -5.39 20.41 3.95
N ALA A 66 -4.33 19.69 3.59
CA ALA A 66 -3.35 19.19 4.54
C ALA A 66 -2.56 20.39 5.10
N GLY A 67 -2.71 20.63 6.40
CA GLY A 67 -2.08 21.75 7.09
C GLY A 67 -0.60 21.55 7.35
N ALA A 68 0.02 22.51 8.05
CA ALA A 68 1.40 22.37 8.51
C ALA A 68 1.57 21.13 9.39
N VAL A 69 2.69 20.44 9.22
CA VAL A 69 2.98 19.19 9.93
C VAL A 69 4.33 19.30 10.62
N ARG A 70 4.40 18.85 11.87
CA ARG A 70 5.62 18.78 12.67
C ARG A 70 5.99 17.34 12.94
N LEU A 71 7.29 17.07 12.96
CA LEU A 71 7.81 15.76 13.37
C LEU A 71 8.35 15.88 14.79
N GLU A 72 7.76 15.13 15.71
CA GLU A 72 8.12 15.14 17.13
C GLU A 72 8.89 13.88 17.50
N ALA A 73 9.99 14.08 18.23
CA ALA A 73 10.78 13.00 18.79
C ALA A 73 9.98 12.23 19.86
N PRO A 74 10.25 10.93 20.05
CA PRO A 74 9.61 10.18 21.11
C PRO A 74 9.99 10.73 22.49
N SER A 75 9.03 10.82 23.39
CA SER A 75 9.25 11.25 24.79
C SER A 75 9.96 10.19 25.64
N SER A 76 10.08 8.96 25.15
CA SER A 76 10.78 7.86 25.81
C SER A 76 11.74 7.15 24.84
N PRO A 77 12.79 6.48 25.35
CA PRO A 77 13.79 5.79 24.51
C PRO A 77 13.19 4.70 23.58
N HIS A 78 12.07 4.11 23.99
CA HIS A 78 11.36 3.05 23.26
C HIS A 78 10.15 3.57 22.48
N GLY A 79 9.92 4.89 22.46
CA GLY A 79 8.79 5.49 21.76
C GLY A 79 9.02 5.62 20.26
N HIS A 80 7.93 5.85 19.54
CA HIS A 80 7.98 6.17 18.11
C HIS A 80 7.97 7.68 17.88
N TRP A 81 8.62 8.10 16.79
CA TRP A 81 8.45 9.44 16.25
C TRP A 81 6.96 9.69 15.95
N SER A 82 6.50 10.92 16.13
CA SER A 82 5.11 11.28 15.87
C SER A 82 5.03 12.39 14.82
N LEU A 83 4.31 12.14 13.75
CA LEU A 83 3.93 13.18 12.81
C LEU A 83 2.65 13.85 13.32
N CYS A 84 2.71 15.14 13.61
CA CYS A 84 1.64 15.89 14.23
C CYS A 84 1.09 16.93 13.26
N THR A 85 -0.20 16.84 12.95
CA THR A 85 -0.86 17.79 12.05
C THR A 85 -1.22 19.09 12.77
N ALA A 86 -1.54 20.15 12.01
CA ALA A 86 -1.95 21.43 12.56
C ALA A 86 -3.23 21.35 13.41
N THR A 87 -4.10 20.36 13.14
CA THR A 87 -5.32 20.12 13.92
C THR A 87 -5.08 19.27 15.18
N GLY A 88 -3.83 18.89 15.47
CA GLY A 88 -3.44 18.15 16.67
C GLY A 88 -3.48 16.62 16.53
N VAL A 89 -3.76 16.09 15.33
CA VAL A 89 -3.75 14.64 15.11
C VAL A 89 -2.31 14.12 15.14
N ARG A 90 -2.08 13.11 15.98
CA ARG A 90 -0.78 12.44 16.12
C ARG A 90 -0.78 11.11 15.37
N ILE A 91 0.15 10.96 14.43
CA ILE A 91 0.39 9.71 13.69
C ILE A 91 1.74 9.13 14.12
N ALA A 92 1.74 7.91 14.66
CA ALA A 92 2.98 7.22 15.01
C ALA A 92 3.75 6.81 13.75
N VAL A 93 5.01 7.22 13.63
CA VAL A 93 5.87 6.90 12.48
C VAL A 93 6.78 5.73 12.86
N LEU A 94 6.54 4.58 12.21
CA LEU A 94 7.34 3.37 12.43
C LEU A 94 8.49 3.36 11.42
N ALA A 95 9.71 3.51 11.92
CA ALA A 95 10.91 3.56 11.08
C ALA A 95 11.62 2.20 10.95
N HIS A 96 11.25 1.21 11.77
CA HIS A 96 11.74 -0.15 11.63
C HIS A 96 10.98 -0.87 10.52
N HIS A 97 11.66 -1.82 9.90
CA HIS A 97 11.10 -2.65 8.85
C HIS A 97 11.56 -4.11 9.03
N PRO A 98 10.65 -5.09 8.91
CA PRO A 98 9.22 -4.94 8.67
C PRO A 98 8.43 -4.53 9.92
N ALA A 99 7.32 -3.80 9.74
CA ALA A 99 6.41 -3.37 10.83
C ALA A 99 5.19 -4.32 10.98
N HIS A 100 5.42 -5.62 10.81
CA HIS A 100 4.35 -6.61 10.71
C HIS A 100 3.53 -6.74 11.99
N ASP A 101 4.17 -6.67 13.16
CA ASP A 101 3.50 -6.86 14.45
C ASP A 101 2.53 -5.70 14.74
N GLU A 102 2.95 -4.47 14.45
CA GLU A 102 2.09 -3.30 14.58
C GLU A 102 0.95 -3.30 13.55
N LEU A 103 1.25 -3.70 12.30
CA LEU A 103 0.24 -3.80 11.25
C LEU A 103 -0.85 -4.83 11.59
N ARG A 104 -0.48 -5.98 12.14
CA ARG A 104 -1.44 -7.02 12.58
C ARG A 104 -2.38 -6.54 13.68
N CYS A 105 -1.94 -5.58 14.49
CA CYS A 105 -2.76 -4.99 15.56
C CYS A 105 -3.72 -3.89 15.06
N CYS A 106 -3.63 -3.50 13.78
CA CYS A 106 -4.53 -2.49 13.23
C CYS A 106 -5.90 -3.07 12.92
N ALA A 107 -6.94 -2.28 13.16
CA ALA A 107 -8.30 -2.66 12.78
C ALA A 107 -8.47 -2.70 11.26
N MET A 108 -7.80 -1.77 10.56
CA MET A 108 -7.69 -1.76 9.11
C MET A 108 -6.54 -0.87 8.63
N ALA A 109 -6.27 -0.90 7.34
CA ALA A 109 -5.28 -0.08 6.66
C ALA A 109 -5.91 0.77 5.54
N LEU A 110 -5.44 2.01 5.40
CA LEU A 110 -5.55 2.81 4.19
C LEU A 110 -4.26 2.67 3.40
N THR A 111 -4.35 2.25 2.15
CA THR A 111 -3.15 1.93 1.36
C THR A 111 -3.30 2.33 -0.10
N THR A 112 -2.19 2.42 -0.82
CA THR A 112 -2.17 2.55 -2.28
C THR A 112 -1.85 1.20 -2.94
N VAL A 113 -2.16 1.05 -4.23
CA VAL A 113 -1.83 -0.18 -4.97
C VAL A 113 -0.31 -0.38 -5.04
N GLY A 114 0.12 -1.63 -4.84
CA GLY A 114 1.51 -2.06 -4.92
C GLY A 114 1.85 -3.10 -3.86
N ALA A 115 3.14 -3.22 -3.53
CA ALA A 115 3.65 -4.19 -2.55
C ALA A 115 2.89 -4.15 -1.20
N ASN A 116 2.49 -2.96 -0.74
CA ASN A 116 1.69 -2.79 0.49
C ASN A 116 0.41 -3.64 0.47
N THR A 117 -0.30 -3.75 -0.67
CA THR A 117 -1.53 -4.55 -0.75
C THR A 117 -1.26 -6.05 -0.65
N ALA A 118 -0.13 -6.53 -1.18
CA ALA A 118 0.28 -7.92 -1.04
C ALA A 118 0.72 -8.22 0.40
N GLU A 119 1.50 -7.32 1.01
CA GLU A 119 1.95 -7.44 2.39
C GLU A 119 0.77 -7.45 3.38
N LEU A 120 -0.14 -6.48 3.28
CA LEU A 120 -1.35 -6.43 4.10
C LEU A 120 -2.25 -7.66 3.88
N GLY A 121 -2.34 -8.14 2.64
CA GLY A 121 -3.09 -9.35 2.30
C GLY A 121 -2.48 -10.58 2.98
N ALA A 122 -1.15 -10.71 2.94
CA ALA A 122 -0.42 -11.75 3.64
C ALA A 122 -0.53 -11.63 5.18
N LEU A 123 -0.69 -10.43 5.72
CA LEU A 123 -0.95 -10.22 7.16
C LEU A 123 -2.43 -10.37 7.53
N ALA A 124 -3.31 -10.56 6.56
CA ALA A 124 -4.77 -10.57 6.72
C ALA A 124 -5.34 -9.31 7.39
N VAL A 125 -4.71 -8.17 7.14
CA VAL A 125 -5.17 -6.87 7.65
C VAL A 125 -6.23 -6.33 6.70
N PRO A 126 -7.48 -6.08 7.16
CA PRO A 126 -8.49 -5.43 6.34
C PRO A 126 -7.99 -4.11 5.78
N MET A 127 -8.32 -3.79 4.52
CA MET A 127 -7.78 -2.58 3.89
C MET A 127 -8.79 -1.91 2.96
N LEU A 128 -8.65 -0.60 2.83
CA LEU A 128 -9.27 0.21 1.78
C LEU A 128 -8.17 0.78 0.89
N VAL A 129 -8.24 0.44 -0.40
CA VAL A 129 -7.18 0.78 -1.36
C VAL A 129 -7.57 2.04 -2.13
N LEU A 130 -6.67 3.02 -2.13
CA LEU A 130 -6.88 4.36 -2.66
C LEU A 130 -6.07 4.54 -3.95
N LEU A 131 -6.76 4.92 -5.03
CA LEU A 131 -6.17 5.29 -6.31
C LEU A 131 -6.73 6.64 -6.76
N PRO A 132 -6.28 7.75 -6.13
CA PRO A 132 -6.66 9.09 -6.56
C PRO A 132 -6.03 9.40 -7.93
N THR A 133 -6.80 9.24 -9.01
CA THR A 133 -6.31 9.46 -10.39
C THR A 133 -6.47 10.90 -10.86
N GLN A 134 -6.91 11.82 -9.99
CA GLN A 134 -7.07 13.25 -10.33
C GLN A 134 -5.74 13.97 -10.54
N HIS A 135 -4.62 13.34 -10.21
CA HIS A 135 -3.27 13.86 -10.42
C HIS A 135 -2.54 12.98 -11.44
N PRO A 136 -2.65 13.27 -12.75
CA PRO A 136 -2.12 12.43 -13.84
C PRO A 136 -0.61 12.19 -13.74
N HIS A 137 0.13 13.11 -13.11
CA HIS A 137 1.57 12.97 -12.86
C HIS A 137 1.91 11.75 -11.96
N VAL A 138 0.97 11.27 -11.13
CA VAL A 138 1.16 10.10 -10.26
C VAL A 138 0.94 8.78 -11.01
N MET A 139 0.11 8.77 -12.05
CA MET A 139 -0.14 7.57 -12.87
C MET A 139 1.14 7.08 -13.55
N ARG A 140 2.08 7.98 -13.87
CA ARG A 140 3.39 7.65 -14.46
C ARG A 140 4.32 6.85 -13.53
N ALA A 141 4.03 6.80 -12.23
CA ALA A 141 4.86 6.15 -11.23
C ALA A 141 4.32 4.80 -10.74
N TRP A 142 3.18 4.34 -11.27
CA TRP A 142 2.66 3.00 -11.00
C TRP A 142 3.59 1.92 -11.59
N ASP A 143 3.80 0.84 -10.85
CA ASP A 143 4.54 -0.32 -11.34
C ASP A 143 3.70 -1.12 -12.33
N GLY A 144 4.37 -1.81 -13.26
CA GLY A 144 3.74 -2.72 -14.22
C GLY A 144 3.64 -2.17 -15.64
N PRO A 145 2.94 -2.90 -16.54
CA PRO A 145 2.84 -2.55 -17.96
C PRO A 145 2.24 -1.16 -18.20
N LEU A 146 1.36 -0.66 -17.33
CA LEU A 146 0.85 0.72 -17.40
C LEU A 146 1.94 1.78 -17.17
N GLY A 147 2.89 1.55 -16.26
CA GLY A 147 4.01 2.45 -16.03
C GLY A 147 4.96 2.53 -17.23
N LEU A 148 5.14 1.41 -17.93
CA LEU A 148 5.96 1.33 -19.15
C LEU A 148 5.28 2.02 -20.33
N LEU A 149 3.96 1.83 -20.50
CA LEU A 149 3.14 2.46 -21.54
C LEU A 149 3.03 3.99 -21.37
N SER A 150 3.12 4.49 -20.14
CA SER A 150 3.03 5.93 -19.84
C SER A 150 4.25 6.75 -20.30
N ARG A 151 5.33 6.10 -20.76
CA ARG A 151 6.59 6.73 -21.21
C ARG A 151 6.59 7.11 -22.69
N VAL A 152 5.57 6.75 -23.47
CA VAL A 152 5.47 7.11 -24.90
C VAL A 152 4.72 8.44 -25.04
N PRO A 153 5.37 9.55 -25.46
CA PRO A 153 4.72 10.84 -25.58
C PRO A 153 3.58 10.81 -26.62
N LEU A 154 2.51 11.56 -26.36
CA LEU A 154 1.26 11.71 -27.15
C LEU A 154 0.34 10.47 -27.26
N LEU A 155 0.85 9.29 -27.63
CA LEU A 155 0.03 8.07 -27.74
C LEU A 155 -0.33 7.47 -26.36
N GLY A 156 0.52 7.72 -25.36
CA GLY A 156 0.36 7.19 -24.01
C GLY A 156 -0.91 7.67 -23.30
N ARG A 157 -1.44 8.88 -23.57
CA ARG A 157 -2.63 9.39 -22.85
C ARG A 157 -3.90 8.64 -23.27
N PHE A 158 -4.11 8.42 -24.57
CA PHE A 158 -5.25 7.63 -25.06
C PHE A 158 -5.12 6.16 -24.65
N ILE A 159 -3.92 5.57 -24.79
CA ILE A 159 -3.67 4.18 -24.39
C ILE A 159 -3.84 3.99 -22.88
N THR A 160 -3.37 4.94 -22.06
CA THR A 160 -3.56 4.88 -20.60
C THR A 160 -5.02 5.02 -20.22
N MET A 161 -5.79 5.89 -20.90
CA MET A 161 -7.23 6.01 -20.67
C MET A 161 -7.98 4.75 -21.08
N VAL A 162 -7.62 4.12 -22.21
CA VAL A 162 -8.19 2.84 -22.67
C VAL A 162 -7.80 1.70 -21.72
N ALA A 163 -6.53 1.58 -21.34
CA ALA A 163 -6.07 0.55 -20.40
C ALA A 163 -6.73 0.73 -19.02
N LEU A 164 -6.83 1.95 -18.51
CA LEU A 164 -7.53 2.25 -17.26
C LEU A 164 -9.02 1.91 -17.39
N SER A 165 -9.67 2.22 -18.51
CA SER A 165 -11.09 1.89 -18.71
C SER A 165 -11.33 0.39 -18.90
N VAL A 166 -10.42 -0.36 -19.53
CA VAL A 166 -10.45 -1.84 -19.59
C VAL A 166 -10.24 -2.45 -18.21
N VAL A 167 -9.31 -1.90 -17.42
CA VAL A 167 -9.07 -2.33 -16.03
C VAL A 167 -10.24 -1.98 -15.12
N LEU A 168 -10.83 -0.80 -15.26
CA LEU A 168 -12.04 -0.39 -14.51
C LEU A 168 -13.25 -1.27 -14.87
N ARG A 169 -13.27 -1.86 -16.08
CA ARG A 169 -14.27 -2.85 -16.50
C ARG A 169 -13.99 -4.26 -15.95
N ARG A 170 -12.82 -4.50 -15.34
CA ARG A 170 -12.55 -5.78 -14.66
C ARG A 170 -13.24 -5.78 -13.30
N SER A 171 -13.96 -6.86 -13.02
CA SER A 171 -14.62 -7.13 -11.74
C SER A 171 -13.65 -7.43 -10.58
N ALA A 172 -12.35 -7.56 -10.87
CA ALA A 172 -11.33 -8.02 -9.92
C ALA A 172 -10.39 -6.91 -9.39
N GLY A 173 -10.64 -5.63 -9.67
CA GLY A 173 -9.81 -4.53 -9.13
C GLY A 173 -8.34 -4.54 -9.57
N LEU A 174 -7.50 -3.81 -8.83
CA LEU A 174 -6.06 -3.61 -9.06
C LEU A 174 -5.17 -4.03 -7.87
N ALA A 175 -5.74 -4.12 -6.67
CA ALA A 175 -5.02 -4.57 -5.48
C ALA A 175 -4.67 -6.06 -5.61
N TRP A 176 -3.49 -6.45 -5.12
CA TRP A 176 -3.02 -7.84 -5.20
C TRP A 176 -4.03 -8.87 -4.70
N PRO A 177 -4.71 -8.69 -3.55
CA PRO A 177 -5.71 -9.64 -3.09
C PRO A 177 -6.89 -9.83 -4.05
N ASN A 178 -7.33 -8.75 -4.72
CA ASN A 178 -8.47 -8.81 -5.63
C ASN A 178 -8.08 -9.46 -6.97
N LEU A 179 -6.89 -9.12 -7.49
CA LEU A 179 -6.32 -9.76 -8.67
C LEU A 179 -6.15 -11.27 -8.46
N GLN A 180 -5.62 -11.68 -7.31
CA GLN A 180 -5.45 -13.08 -6.96
C GLN A 180 -6.79 -13.81 -6.80
N ALA A 181 -7.79 -13.16 -6.21
CA ALA A 181 -9.11 -13.74 -6.01
C ALA A 181 -9.99 -13.77 -7.27
N GLY A 182 -9.64 -13.00 -8.31
CA GLY A 182 -10.50 -12.77 -9.46
C GLY A 182 -11.79 -12.02 -9.14
N ARG A 183 -11.91 -11.41 -7.95
CA ARG A 183 -13.09 -10.70 -7.46
C ARG A 183 -12.72 -9.63 -6.44
N MET A 184 -13.64 -8.71 -6.16
CA MET A 184 -13.48 -7.71 -5.09
C MET A 184 -13.54 -8.36 -3.71
N VAL A 185 -12.38 -8.52 -3.07
CA VAL A 185 -12.21 -8.93 -1.67
C VAL A 185 -12.04 -7.72 -0.76
N VAL A 186 -11.21 -6.76 -1.17
CA VAL A 186 -10.97 -5.49 -0.48
C VAL A 186 -11.53 -4.34 -1.32
N PRO A 187 -12.18 -3.33 -0.72
CA PRO A 187 -12.69 -2.20 -1.46
C PRO A 187 -11.55 -1.37 -2.09
N GLU A 188 -11.74 -0.96 -3.33
CA GLU A 188 -10.86 -0.05 -4.05
C GLU A 188 -11.62 1.21 -4.44
N ARG A 189 -10.96 2.37 -4.31
CA ARG A 189 -11.51 3.66 -4.68
C ARG A 189 -10.63 4.32 -5.71
N ILE A 190 -11.09 4.23 -6.96
CA ILE A 190 -10.39 4.71 -8.14
C ILE A 190 -11.05 5.99 -8.62
N GLY A 191 -10.23 7.00 -8.88
CA GLY A 191 -10.69 8.25 -9.49
C GLY A 191 -10.90 9.38 -8.50
N ALA A 192 -11.97 10.13 -8.79
CA ALA A 192 -12.65 11.23 -8.10
C ALA A 192 -12.73 11.28 -6.56
N VAL A 193 -11.79 10.79 -5.75
CA VAL A 193 -11.96 10.71 -4.29
C VAL A 193 -11.38 11.87 -3.48
N THR A 194 -12.08 12.21 -2.40
CA THR A 194 -11.68 13.22 -1.41
C THR A 194 -11.39 12.60 -0.04
N PRO A 195 -10.55 13.23 0.80
CA PRO A 195 -10.31 12.75 2.16
C PRO A 195 -11.58 12.59 3.00
N THR A 196 -12.56 13.49 2.85
CA THR A 196 -13.84 13.43 3.57
C THR A 196 -14.66 12.20 3.19
N GLN A 197 -14.78 11.89 1.88
CA GLN A 197 -15.49 10.70 1.41
C GLN A 197 -14.82 9.41 1.92
N ILE A 198 -13.49 9.34 1.85
CA ILE A 198 -12.75 8.17 2.37
C ILE A 198 -12.92 8.03 3.87
N ALA A 199 -12.89 9.13 4.62
CA ALA A 199 -13.12 9.10 6.07
C ALA A 199 -14.53 8.59 6.41
N GLN A 200 -15.57 9.04 5.70
CA GLN A 200 -16.94 8.56 5.89
C GLN A 200 -17.06 7.06 5.60
N GLU A 201 -16.45 6.58 4.52
CA GLU A 201 -16.46 5.17 4.18
C GLU A 201 -15.73 4.32 5.22
N VAL A 202 -14.56 4.76 5.66
CA VAL A 202 -13.82 4.11 6.75
C VAL A 202 -14.72 4.03 7.98
N LEU A 203 -15.32 5.13 8.42
CA LEU A 203 -16.23 5.10 9.57
C LEU A 203 -17.40 4.13 9.38
N ALA A 204 -17.98 4.04 8.18
CA ALA A 204 -19.01 3.06 7.87
C ALA A 204 -18.51 1.62 7.98
N LEU A 205 -17.30 1.32 7.50
CA LEU A 205 -16.65 0.01 7.66
C LEU A 205 -16.38 -0.32 9.12
N LEU A 206 -15.90 0.66 9.90
CA LEU A 206 -15.59 0.47 11.32
C LEU A 206 -16.83 0.24 12.20
N ARG A 207 -18.01 0.67 11.74
CA ARG A 207 -19.30 0.32 12.39
C ARG A 207 -19.77 -1.09 12.06
N GLN A 208 -19.11 -1.79 11.13
CA GLN A 208 -19.48 -3.13 10.66
C GLN A 208 -18.33 -4.12 10.93
N PRO A 209 -18.06 -4.50 12.19
CA PRO A 209 -16.93 -5.38 12.53
C PRO A 209 -17.02 -6.75 11.81
N ALA A 210 -18.23 -7.28 11.59
CA ALA A 210 -18.44 -8.49 10.83
C ALA A 210 -17.91 -8.40 9.38
N ARG A 211 -17.99 -7.22 8.76
CA ARG A 211 -17.48 -6.99 7.41
C ARG A 211 -15.95 -6.95 7.38
N LEU A 212 -15.32 -6.37 8.40
CA LEU A 212 -13.86 -6.39 8.55
C LEU A 212 -13.36 -7.81 8.81
N GLU A 213 -14.06 -8.58 9.64
CA GLU A 213 -13.69 -9.98 9.93
C GLU A 213 -13.85 -10.89 8.71
N ALA A 214 -14.93 -10.71 7.94
CA ALA A 214 -15.12 -11.40 6.68
C ALA A 214 -14.01 -11.06 5.67
N MET A 215 -13.58 -9.80 5.62
CA MET A 215 -12.46 -9.36 4.78
C MET A 215 -11.15 -10.00 5.24
N ALA A 216 -10.84 -9.98 6.54
CA ALA A 216 -9.66 -10.61 7.10
C ALA A 216 -9.65 -12.13 6.81
N THR A 217 -10.79 -12.80 6.96
CA THR A 217 -10.95 -14.23 6.65
C THR A 217 -10.70 -14.51 5.18
N ALA A 218 -11.28 -13.73 4.27
CA ALA A 218 -11.03 -13.86 2.84
C ALA A 218 -9.54 -13.65 2.50
N LEU A 219 -8.89 -12.66 3.11
CA LEU A 219 -7.45 -12.44 2.93
C LEU A 219 -6.63 -13.63 3.45
N ARG A 220 -6.99 -14.23 4.60
CA ARG A 220 -6.35 -15.46 5.11
C ARG A 220 -6.46 -16.61 4.13
N HIS A 221 -7.62 -16.81 3.50
CA HIS A 221 -7.81 -17.88 2.50
C HIS A 221 -7.03 -17.66 1.20
N LEU A 222 -6.72 -16.41 0.85
CA LEU A 222 -5.89 -16.11 -0.32
C LEU A 222 -4.40 -16.38 -0.08
N ARG A 223 -3.98 -16.54 1.19
CA ARG A 223 -2.60 -16.94 1.48
C ARG A 223 -2.39 -18.32 0.85
N GLY A 224 -1.38 -18.42 -0.02
CA GLY A 224 -0.95 -19.71 -0.54
C GLY A 224 -0.55 -20.64 0.61
N PRO A 225 -0.41 -21.96 0.35
CA PRO A 225 0.14 -22.86 1.33
C PRO A 225 1.48 -22.32 1.83
N GLY A 226 1.74 -22.45 3.14
CA GLY A 226 3.05 -22.10 3.70
C GLY A 226 4.19 -22.85 2.99
N GLY A 227 5.44 -22.45 3.24
CA GLY A 227 6.60 -23.13 2.67
C GLY A 227 7.22 -22.46 1.44
N ALA A 228 6.86 -21.20 1.13
CA ALA A 228 7.53 -20.42 0.09
C ALA A 228 9.05 -20.37 0.26
N THR A 229 9.56 -20.27 1.50
CA THR A 229 11.01 -20.35 1.78
C THR A 229 11.58 -21.72 1.41
N ALA A 230 10.89 -22.81 1.77
CA ALA A 230 11.34 -24.17 1.44
C ALA A 230 11.33 -24.40 -0.08
N ALA A 231 10.28 -23.94 -0.77
CA ALA A 231 10.19 -23.99 -2.23
C ALA A 231 11.31 -23.16 -2.89
N LEU A 232 11.60 -21.97 -2.37
CA LEU A 232 12.71 -21.14 -2.84
C LEU A 232 14.06 -21.83 -2.61
N SER A 233 14.29 -22.40 -1.42
CA SER A 233 15.49 -23.17 -1.13
C SER A 233 15.65 -24.36 -2.08
N ALA A 234 14.57 -25.08 -2.38
CA ALA A 234 14.60 -26.18 -3.34
C ALA A 234 14.98 -25.69 -4.76
N MET A 235 14.42 -24.57 -5.22
CA MET A 235 14.77 -23.96 -6.50
C MET A 235 16.23 -23.48 -6.56
N VAL A 236 16.75 -22.87 -5.49
CA VAL A 236 18.16 -22.47 -5.41
C VAL A 236 19.08 -23.69 -5.47
N MET A 237 18.75 -24.75 -4.73
CA MET A 237 19.51 -26.00 -4.74
C MET A 237 19.50 -26.67 -6.12
N GLU A 238 18.38 -26.63 -6.83
CA GLU A 238 18.25 -27.09 -8.21
C GLU A 238 19.19 -26.32 -9.15
N VAL A 239 19.17 -24.98 -9.10
CA VAL A 239 20.06 -24.13 -9.91
C VAL A 239 21.54 -24.41 -9.61
N LEU A 240 21.92 -24.55 -8.34
CA LEU A 240 23.29 -24.88 -7.96
C LEU A 240 23.73 -26.24 -8.51
N ARG A 241 22.88 -27.26 -8.41
CA ARG A 241 23.16 -28.61 -8.97
C ARG A 241 23.40 -28.55 -10.48
N LEU A 242 22.55 -27.81 -11.22
CA LEU A 242 22.69 -27.64 -12.66
C LEU A 242 23.99 -26.92 -13.02
N GLN A 243 24.36 -25.87 -12.27
CA GLN A 243 25.64 -25.16 -12.47
C GLN A 243 26.85 -26.07 -12.24
N PHE A 244 26.82 -26.93 -11.21
CA PHE A 244 27.88 -27.92 -10.97
C PHE A 244 27.96 -28.97 -12.08
N HIS A 245 26.83 -29.41 -12.63
CA HIS A 245 26.80 -30.34 -13.77
C HIS A 245 27.40 -29.73 -15.04
N CYS A 246 27.03 -28.49 -15.38
CA CYS A 246 27.58 -27.78 -16.53
C CYS A 246 29.10 -27.52 -16.38
N ARG A 247 29.56 -27.12 -15.19
CA ARG A 247 30.99 -26.90 -14.92
C ARG A 247 31.84 -28.17 -15.04
N ARG A 248 31.23 -29.36 -14.88
CA ARG A 248 31.90 -30.66 -15.03
C ARG A 248 31.82 -31.22 -16.46
N GLY A 249 31.38 -30.43 -17.44
CA GLY A 249 31.30 -30.84 -18.84
C GLY A 249 30.25 -31.91 -19.14
N LYS A 250 29.29 -32.13 -18.23
CA LYS A 250 28.20 -33.10 -18.42
C LYS A 250 26.98 -32.39 -19.02
N PRO A 251 26.24 -33.03 -19.95
CA PRO A 251 24.99 -32.48 -20.48
C PRO A 251 23.96 -32.28 -19.35
N LEU A 252 23.10 -31.28 -19.51
CA LEU A 252 22.03 -30.99 -18.54
C LEU A 252 21.10 -32.22 -18.40
N PRO A 253 20.71 -32.59 -17.17
CA PRO A 253 19.68 -33.61 -16.99
C PRO A 253 18.36 -33.14 -17.64
N PRO A 254 17.52 -34.06 -18.16
CA PRO A 254 16.23 -33.70 -18.73
C PRO A 254 15.38 -32.98 -17.69
N VAL A 255 14.70 -31.90 -18.11
CA VAL A 255 13.78 -31.16 -17.24
C VAL A 255 12.63 -32.12 -16.88
N ALA A 256 12.53 -32.50 -15.62
CA ALA A 256 11.39 -33.27 -15.14
C ALA A 256 10.14 -32.39 -15.29
N GLU A 257 9.16 -32.87 -16.06
CA GLU A 257 7.84 -32.24 -16.10
C GLU A 257 7.26 -32.27 -14.69
N ARG A 258 7.04 -31.09 -14.10
CA ARG A 258 6.34 -30.98 -12.82
C ARG A 258 4.86 -31.28 -13.09
N PRO A 259 4.20 -32.14 -12.29
CA PRO A 259 2.75 -32.34 -12.38
C PRO A 259 1.97 -31.07 -12.01
#